data_AF-A0A4Q1AET2-F1
#
_entry.id   AF-A0A4Q1AET2-F1
#
_cell.length_a   1.000
_cell.length_b   1.000
_cell.length_c   1.000
_cell.angle_alpha   90.00
_cell.angle_beta   90.00
_cell.angle_gamma   90.00
#
_symmetry.space_group_name_H-M   'P 1'
#
loop_
_entity.id
_entity.type
_entity.pdbx_description
1 polymer ?
#
loop_
_entity_poly.entity_id
_entity_poly.type
_entity_poly.pdbx_seq_one_letter_code
_entity_poly.pdbx_strand_id
1 'polypeptide(L)'
;MNFTQSITNKIEKLVGTLKSEEELQEVLKRKFTKKEYKVFIAIESGETIENLQETMKDDKERIEELYKNACKKLNQELFKKELIDLQF
;
A
#
# COMPACT_ATOMS: atom_id res chain seq x y z
N MET A 1 10.60 -2.61 -5.77
CA MET A 1 9.82 -1.54 -5.12
C MET A 1 10.46 -1.21 -3.79
N ASN A 2 10.55 0.07 -3.43
CA ASN A 2 10.99 0.51 -2.11
C ASN A 2 9.74 0.91 -1.31
N PHE A 3 9.43 0.14 -0.26
CA PHE A 3 8.18 0.33 0.48
C PHE A 3 8.12 1.68 1.16
N THR A 4 9.24 2.08 1.76
CA THR A 4 9.39 3.37 2.45
C THR A 4 9.03 4.52 1.51
N GLN A 5 9.60 4.57 0.32
CA GLN A 5 9.32 5.64 -0.66
C GLN A 5 7.86 5.65 -1.11
N SER A 6 7.31 4.48 -1.46
CA SER A 6 5.91 4.36 -1.88
C SER A 6 4.94 4.81 -0.79
N ILE A 7 5.20 4.40 0.45
CA ILE A 7 4.36 4.78 1.58
C ILE A 7 4.48 6.28 1.85
N THR A 8 5.71 6.83 1.94
CA THR A 8 5.92 8.26 2.19
C THR A 8 5.30 9.14 1.10
N ASN A 9 5.34 8.73 -0.17
CA ASN A 9 4.74 9.50 -1.26
C ASN A 9 3.19 9.49 -1.25
N LYS A 10 2.57 8.47 -0.65
CA LYS A 10 1.10 8.33 -0.59
C LYS A 10 0.51 8.78 0.74
N ILE A 11 1.32 8.93 1.79
CA ILE A 11 0.88 9.44 3.09
C ILE A 11 0.98 10.97 3.10
N GLU A 12 -0.14 11.65 3.35
CA GLU A 12 -0.17 13.12 3.40
C GLU A 12 0.59 13.70 4.60
N LYS A 13 0.52 13.02 5.74
CA LYS A 13 1.20 13.42 6.98
C LYS A 13 1.50 12.18 7.79
N LEU A 14 2.78 11.94 8.04
CA LEU A 14 3.29 10.88 8.91
C LEU A 14 3.97 11.53 10.11
N VAL A 15 3.70 11.02 11.31
CA VAL A 15 4.34 11.47 12.56
C VAL A 15 5.07 10.28 13.15
N GLY A 16 6.41 10.32 13.17
CA GLY A 16 7.26 9.21 13.61
C GLY A 16 8.19 8.69 12.51
N THR A 17 9.02 7.71 12.84
CA THR A 17 9.94 7.05 11.90
C THR A 17 9.27 5.80 11.33
N LEU A 18 9.34 5.60 10.01
CA LEU A 18 8.83 4.36 9.41
C LEU A 18 9.63 3.15 9.90
N LYS A 19 8.95 2.02 10.07
CA LYS A 19 9.57 0.73 10.35
C LYS A 19 10.48 0.27 9.21
N SER A 20 11.23 -0.80 9.46
CA SER A 20 12.05 -1.48 8.45
C SER A 20 11.18 -2.01 7.29
N GLU A 21 11.75 -2.16 6.09
CA GLU A 21 10.99 -2.62 4.91
C GLU A 21 10.26 -3.95 5.14
N GLU A 22 10.88 -4.89 5.85
CA GLU A 22 10.27 -6.18 6.20
C GLU A 22 9.01 -6.01 7.06
N GLU A 23 9.08 -5.17 8.09
CA GLU A 23 7.94 -4.88 8.96
C GLU A 23 6.86 -4.08 8.23
N LEU A 24 7.23 -3.07 7.43
CA LEU A 24 6.28 -2.33 6.61
C LEU A 24 5.51 -3.30 5.72
N GLN A 25 6.21 -4.24 5.08
CA GLN A 25 5.58 -5.27 4.26
C GLN A 25 4.60 -6.14 5.06
N GLU A 26 4.95 -6.56 6.28
CA GLU A 26 4.06 -7.34 7.15
C GLU A 26 2.81 -6.54 7.55
N VAL A 27 2.96 -5.27 7.90
CA VAL A 27 1.85 -4.38 8.24
C VAL A 27 0.92 -4.21 7.04
N LEU A 28 1.47 -3.94 5.86
CA LEU A 28 0.69 -3.85 4.62
C LEU A 28 -0.08 -5.16 4.34
N LYS A 29 0.57 -6.32 4.48
CA LYS A 29 -0.07 -7.64 4.29
C LYS A 29 -1.18 -7.93 5.30
N ARG A 30 -1.06 -7.44 6.55
CA ARG A 30 -2.10 -7.58 7.58
C ARG A 30 -3.29 -6.65 7.35
N LYS A 31 -3.04 -5.41 6.92
CA LYS A 31 -4.09 -4.38 6.81
C LYS A 31 -4.79 -4.38 5.46
N PHE A 32 -4.08 -4.70 4.38
CA PHE A 32 -4.67 -4.85 3.06
C PHE A 32 -5.23 -6.25 2.86
N THR A 33 -6.30 -6.34 2.07
CA THR A 33 -6.72 -7.62 1.50
C THR A 33 -5.68 -8.10 0.47
N LYS A 34 -5.67 -9.41 0.17
CA LYS A 34 -4.76 -9.97 -0.83
C LYS A 34 -4.82 -9.25 -2.19
N LYS A 35 -6.02 -8.82 -2.62
CA LYS A 35 -6.21 -8.09 -3.87
C LYS A 35 -5.66 -6.66 -3.78
N GLU A 36 -6.01 -5.91 -2.73
CA GLU A 36 -5.48 -4.55 -2.52
C GLU A 36 -3.97 -4.53 -2.42
N TYR A 37 -3.38 -5.47 -1.66
CA TYR A 37 -1.94 -5.60 -1.54
C TYR A 37 -1.31 -5.86 -2.92
N LYS A 38 -1.81 -6.84 -3.67
CA LYS A 38 -1.27 -7.17 -5.00
C LYS A 38 -1.32 -5.97 -5.96
N VAL A 39 -2.46 -5.29 -6.04
CA VAL A 39 -2.63 -4.09 -6.87
C VAL A 39 -1.68 -2.98 -6.46
N PHE A 40 -1.58 -2.70 -5.16
CA PHE A 40 -0.69 -1.67 -4.63
C PHE A 40 0.76 -1.94 -4.98
N ILE A 41 1.26 -3.16 -4.73
CA ILE A 41 2.66 -3.53 -5.04
C ILE A 41 2.94 -3.43 -6.53
N ALA A 42 2.05 -3.94 -7.38
CA ALA A 42 2.23 -3.92 -8.82
C ALA A 42 2.31 -2.48 -9.34
N ILE A 43 1.35 -1.61 -8.99
CA ILE A 43 1.34 -0.21 -9.41
C ILE A 43 2.59 0.54 -8.91
N GLU A 44 2.95 0.37 -7.65
CA GLU A 44 4.13 1.03 -7.08
C GLU A 44 5.46 0.43 -7.61
N SER A 45 5.43 -0.78 -8.16
CA SER A 45 6.57 -1.37 -8.88
C SER A 45 6.67 -0.90 -10.33
N GLY A 46 5.73 -0.07 -10.80
CA GLY A 46 5.68 0.44 -12.17
C GLY A 46 4.85 -0.40 -13.14
N GLU A 47 4.08 -1.38 -12.65
CA GLU A 47 3.15 -2.15 -13.46
C GLU A 47 1.92 -1.30 -13.83
N THR A 48 1.41 -1.46 -15.05
CA THR A 48 0.22 -0.74 -15.51
C THR A 48 -1.06 -1.46 -15.06
N ILE A 49 -2.13 -0.70 -14.92
CA ILE A 49 -3.46 -1.24 -14.61
C ILE A 49 -3.90 -2.27 -15.66
N GLU A 50 -3.51 -2.09 -16.93
CA GLU A 50 -3.81 -3.03 -18.02
C GLU A 50 -3.19 -4.41 -17.78
N ASN A 51 -1.91 -4.48 -17.40
CA ASN A 51 -1.25 -5.74 -17.05
C ASN A 51 -1.90 -6.40 -15.81
N LEU A 52 -2.29 -5.59 -14.84
CA LEU A 52 -3.02 -6.06 -13.67
C LEU A 52 -4.39 -6.63 -14.05
N GLN A 53 -5.07 -6.04 -15.04
CA GLN A 53 -6.35 -6.51 -15.55
C GLN A 53 -6.22 -7.94 -16.09
N GLU A 54 -5.20 -8.19 -16.91
CA GLU A 54 -4.94 -9.53 -17.44
C GLU A 54 -4.54 -10.52 -16.34
N THR A 55 -3.71 -10.08 -15.39
CA THR A 55 -3.18 -10.92 -14.32
C THR A 55 -4.22 -11.28 -13.26
N MET A 56 -5.09 -10.32 -12.90
CA MET A 56 -6.11 -10.50 -11.87
C MET A 56 -7.45 -10.97 -12.44
N LYS A 57 -7.66 -10.83 -13.76
CA LYS A 57 -8.95 -11.08 -14.43
C LYS A 57 -10.09 -10.32 -13.75
N ASP A 58 -9.82 -9.13 -13.26
CA ASP A 58 -10.78 -8.18 -12.69
C ASP A 58 -10.90 -6.99 -13.65
N ASP A 59 -12.03 -6.29 -13.62
CA ASP A 59 -12.25 -5.09 -14.43
C ASP A 59 -11.32 -3.94 -14.03
N LYS A 60 -10.98 -3.09 -15.01
CA LYS A 60 -10.13 -1.90 -14.81
C LYS A 60 -10.62 -1.03 -13.66
N GLU A 61 -11.92 -0.69 -13.68
CA GLU A 61 -12.55 0.15 -12.65
C GLU A 61 -12.39 -0.45 -11.26
N ARG A 62 -12.50 -1.78 -11.16
CA ARG A 62 -12.35 -2.50 -9.90
C ARG A 62 -10.91 -2.47 -9.40
N ILE A 63 -9.92 -2.57 -10.28
CA ILE A 63 -8.49 -2.44 -9.94
C ILE A 63 -8.19 -1.01 -9.47
N GLU A 64 -8.72 0.00 -10.17
CA GLU A 64 -8.58 1.40 -9.77
C GLU A 64 -9.21 1.66 -8.39
N GLU A 65 -10.40 1.11 -8.12
CA GLU A 65 -11.03 1.17 -6.81
C GLU A 65 -10.19 0.48 -5.72
N LEU A 66 -9.64 -0.70 -6.00
CA LEU A 66 -8.78 -1.42 -5.06
C LEU A 66 -7.54 -0.60 -4.72
N TYR A 67 -6.88 0.01 -5.71
CA TYR A 67 -5.72 0.87 -5.48
C TYR A 67 -6.09 2.12 -4.68
N LYS A 68 -7.19 2.78 -5.03
CA LYS A 68 -7.70 3.95 -4.32
C LYS A 68 -8.04 3.63 -2.87
N ASN A 69 -8.66 2.48 -2.62
CA ASN A 69 -8.98 2.00 -1.28
C ASN A 69 -7.72 1.66 -0.48
N ALA A 70 -6.71 1.06 -1.11
CA ALA A 70 -5.40 0.83 -0.49
C ALA A 70 -4.75 2.15 -0.06
N CYS A 71 -4.71 3.16 -0.94
CA CYS A 71 -4.16 4.49 -0.63
C CYS A 71 -4.94 5.20 0.49
N LYS A 72 -6.28 5.09 0.49
CA LYS A 72 -7.13 5.63 1.57
C LYS A 72 -6.85 4.94 2.90
N LYS A 73 -6.74 3.61 2.91
CA LYS A 73 -6.41 2.82 4.11
C LYS A 73 -5.05 3.20 4.67
N LEU A 74 -4.05 3.36 3.82
CA LEU A 74 -2.71 3.81 4.20
C LEU A 74 -2.75 5.16 4.96
N ASN A 75 -3.70 6.03 4.61
CA ASN A 75 -3.89 7.33 5.25
C ASN A 75 -4.74 7.30 6.54
N GLN A 76 -5.29 6.17 6.94
CA GLN A 76 -6.01 6.06 8.21
C GLN A 76 -5.03 6.14 9.38
N GLU A 77 -5.36 6.90 10.42
CA GLU A 77 -4.46 7.09 11.56
C GLU A 77 -4.04 5.76 12.22
N LEU A 78 -4.96 4.79 12.31
CA LEU A 78 -4.66 3.45 12.82
C LEU A 78 -3.64 2.70 11.97
N PHE A 79 -3.66 2.90 10.65
CA PHE A 79 -2.69 2.30 9.76
C PHE A 79 -1.34 3.01 9.89
N LYS A 80 -1.33 4.35 9.84
CA LYS A 80 -0.11 5.15 10.03
C LYS A 80 0.63 4.80 11.31
N LYS A 81 -0.10 4.60 12.42
CA LYS A 81 0.46 4.19 13.72
C LYS A 81 1.14 2.82 13.68
N GLU A 82 0.69 1.91 12.82
CA GLU A 82 1.28 0.58 12.68
C GLU A 82 2.51 0.59 11.75
N LEU A 83 2.57 1.57 10.82
CA LEU A 83 3.69 1.75 9.90
C LEU A 83 4.89 2.45 10.54
N ILE A 84 4.67 3.19 11.63
CA ILE A 84 5.73 3.86 12.38
C ILE A 84 6.26 2.96 13.48
N ASP A 85 7.56 3.06 13.74
CA ASP A 85 8.18 2.52 14.93
C ASP A 85 7.98 3.53 16.06
N LEU A 86 7.15 3.18 17.05
CA LEU A 86 6.99 3.98 18.26
C LEU A 86 8.14 3.65 19.19
N GLN A 87 9.31 4.28 18.96
CA GLN A 87 10.36 4.30 19.97
C GLN A 87 9.90 5.19 21.13
N PHE A 88 9.63 4.57 22.28
CA PHE A 88 9.43 5.22 23.57
C PHE A 88 10.74 5.27 24.36
#